data_AF-A0A9C8LUS8-F1
#
_entry.id   AF-A0A9C8LUS8-F1
#
_cell.length_a   1.000
_cell.length_b   1.000
_cell.length_c   1.000
_cell.angle_alpha   90.00
_cell.angle_beta   90.00
_cell.angle_gamma   90.00
#
_symmetry.space_group_name_H-M   'P 1'
#
loop_
_entity.id
_entity.type
_entity.pdbx_description
1 polymer ?
#
loop_
_entity_poly.entity_id
_entity_poly.type
_entity_poly.pdbx_seq_one_letter_code
_entity_poly.pdbx_strand_id
1 'polypeptide(L)'
;MWIILACVSWVVVAGLLYYLKLLKKRVVASGEKKTLGVEQADIIVTKTLDNGNIKAFVTVKISDTVLLKDIRILNDGEKGEEKLRIEVPVRVTKKGHMMDIYQFIDNDFKKKLFDSIMRKYKNL
;
A
#
# COMPACT_ATOMS: atom_id res chain seq x y z
N MET A 1 7.36 33.69 -52.84
CA MET A 1 6.12 33.27 -52.13
C MET A 1 6.26 31.92 -51.43
N TRP A 2 6.90 30.91 -52.04
CA TRP A 2 7.10 29.56 -51.44
C TRP A 2 7.98 29.51 -50.19
N ILE A 3 8.99 30.38 -50.08
CA ILE A 3 9.94 30.40 -48.95
C ILE A 3 9.24 30.78 -47.63
N ILE A 4 8.28 31.71 -47.68
CA ILE A 4 7.56 32.20 -46.49
C ILE A 4 6.65 31.09 -45.94
N LEU A 5 5.98 30.33 -46.82
CA LEU A 5 5.15 29.18 -46.46
C LEU A 5 5.96 28.06 -45.80
N ALA A 6 7.18 27.80 -46.28
CA ALA A 6 8.07 26.80 -45.69
C ALA A 6 8.54 27.19 -44.27
N CYS A 7 8.86 28.47 -44.02
CA CYS A 7 9.25 28.94 -42.69
C CYS A 7 8.11 28.85 -41.67
N VAL A 8 6.87 29.21 -42.07
CA VAL A 8 5.70 29.10 -41.18
C VAL A 8 5.41 27.64 -40.83
N SER A 9 5.54 26.72 -41.80
CA SER A 9 5.36 25.29 -41.57
C SER A 9 6.36 24.75 -40.53
N TRP A 10 7.64 25.16 -40.61
CA TRP A 10 8.67 24.70 -39.68
C TRP A 10 8.41 25.14 -38.24
N VAL A 11 7.91 26.36 -38.04
CA VAL A 11 7.59 26.90 -36.70
C VAL A 11 6.42 26.12 -36.08
N VAL A 12 5.39 25.79 -36.87
CA VAL A 12 4.25 24.99 -36.40
C VAL A 12 4.68 23.58 -36.03
N VAL A 13 5.53 22.95 -36.85
CA VAL A 13 6.07 21.60 -36.58
C VAL A 13 6.94 21.60 -35.32
N ALA A 14 7.81 22.60 -35.14
CA ALA A 14 8.63 22.73 -33.95
C ALA A 14 7.79 22.94 -32.67
N GLY A 15 6.74 23.76 -32.76
CA GLY A 15 5.79 23.97 -31.66
C GLY A 15 5.04 22.70 -31.30
N LEU A 16 4.58 21.93 -32.29
CA LEU A 16 3.90 20.65 -32.07
C LEU A 16 4.82 19.62 -31.41
N LEU A 17 6.06 19.51 -31.88
CA LEU A 17 7.07 18.61 -31.30
C LEU A 17 7.41 19.01 -29.85
N TYR A 18 7.52 20.31 -29.56
CA TYR A 18 7.73 20.79 -28.20
C TYR A 18 6.55 20.44 -27.29
N TYR A 19 5.32 20.64 -27.75
CA TYR A 19 4.10 20.31 -27.00
C TYR A 19 3.99 18.81 -26.71
N LEU A 20 4.29 17.95 -27.70
CA LEU A 20 4.34 16.50 -27.52
C LEU A 20 5.40 16.08 -26.49
N LYS A 21 6.56 16.73 -26.49
CA LYS A 21 7.63 16.48 -25.50
C LYS A 21 7.19 16.88 -24.09
N LEU A 22 6.46 17.98 -23.95
CA LEU A 22 5.90 18.44 -22.68
C LEU A 22 4.84 17.46 -22.15
N LEU A 23 3.95 16.98 -23.02
CA LEU A 23 2.96 15.96 -22.68
C LEU A 23 3.62 14.66 -22.22
N LYS A 24 4.64 14.18 -22.95
CA LYS A 24 5.41 12.99 -22.55
C LYS A 24 6.05 13.16 -21.17
N LYS A 25 6.62 14.34 -20.87
CA LYS A 25 7.19 14.64 -19.55
C LYS A 25 6.13 14.64 -18.44
N ARG A 26 4.93 15.17 -18.68
CA ARG A 26 3.82 15.13 -17.70
C ARG A 26 3.26 13.73 -17.50
N VAL A 27 3.14 12.91 -18.56
CA VAL A 27 2.70 11.52 -18.46
C VAL A 27 3.70 10.67 -17.69
N VAL A 28 5.00 10.87 -17.92
CA VAL A 28 6.06 10.18 -17.14
C VAL A 28 6.06 10.63 -15.68
N ALA A 29 5.93 11.93 -15.40
CA ALA A 29 5.83 12.45 -14.03
C ALA A 29 4.55 12.01 -13.30
N SER A 30 3.44 11.80 -14.02
CA SER A 30 2.21 11.24 -13.47
C SER A 30 2.23 9.71 -13.36
N GLY A 31 3.14 9.04 -14.09
CA GLY A 31 3.37 7.60 -14.08
C GLY A 31 4.29 7.14 -12.94
N GLU A 32 5.14 8.02 -12.40
CA GLU A 32 5.82 7.82 -11.12
C GLU A 32 4.85 8.05 -9.94
N LYS A 33 3.77 7.27 -9.88
CA LYS A 33 3.20 6.95 -8.57
C LYS A 33 4.28 6.10 -7.88
N LYS A 34 5.01 6.69 -6.94
CA LYS A 34 5.84 5.95 -5.97
C LYS A 34 4.92 4.99 -5.23
N THR A 35 4.73 3.81 -5.79
CA THR A 35 4.02 2.72 -5.12
C THR A 35 4.91 2.33 -3.94
N LEU A 36 4.41 2.56 -2.73
CA LEU A 36 5.07 2.11 -1.51
C LEU A 36 5.12 0.58 -1.57
N GLY A 37 6.27 0.03 -1.94
CA GLY A 37 6.46 -1.40 -1.99
C GLY A 37 6.49 -1.98 -0.58
N VAL A 38 5.93 -3.18 -0.41
CA VAL A 38 6.01 -3.94 0.85
C VAL A 38 7.47 -4.20 1.26
N GLU A 39 8.42 -4.18 0.32
CA GLU A 39 9.86 -4.30 0.56
C GLU A 39 10.42 -3.21 1.49
N GLN A 40 9.73 -2.08 1.62
CA GLN A 40 10.12 -0.99 2.52
C GLN A 40 9.41 -1.04 3.88
N ALA A 41 8.69 -2.13 4.17
CA ALA A 41 7.97 -2.31 5.42
C ALA A 41 8.75 -3.20 6.39
N ASP A 42 9.15 -2.65 7.54
CA ASP A 42 9.66 -3.45 8.65
C ASP A 42 8.50 -3.90 9.54
N ILE A 43 8.41 -5.20 9.79
CA ILE A 43 7.28 -5.82 10.49
C ILE A 43 7.79 -6.33 11.83
N ILE A 44 7.23 -5.87 12.94
CA ILE A 44 7.56 -6.37 14.28
C ILE A 44 6.35 -7.18 14.76
N VAL A 45 6.59 -8.44 15.12
CA VAL A 45 5.55 -9.35 15.63
C VAL A 45 5.90 -9.71 17.07
N THR A 46 4.94 -9.52 17.98
CA THR A 46 5.07 -9.80 19.41
C THR A 46 4.03 -10.85 19.78
N LYS A 47 4.47 -12.08 20.04
CA LYS A 47 3.60 -13.17 20.49
C LYS A 47 3.00 -12.82 21.85
N THR A 48 1.72 -13.13 22.03
CA THR A 48 1.08 -13.01 23.33
C THR A 48 1.32 -14.28 24.13
N LEU A 49 1.44 -14.15 25.45
CA LEU A 49 1.65 -15.28 26.37
C LEU A 49 0.34 -15.96 26.77
N ASP A 50 -0.81 -15.40 26.39
CA ASP A 50 -2.12 -15.91 26.75
C ASP A 50 -2.60 -16.99 25.76
N ASN A 51 -3.34 -17.96 26.29
CA ASN A 51 -4.01 -18.98 25.47
C ASN A 51 -5.32 -18.46 24.84
N GLY A 52 -5.51 -17.14 24.78
CA GLY A 52 -6.68 -16.51 24.19
C GLY A 52 -6.73 -16.67 22.68
N ASN A 53 -7.75 -16.05 22.07
CA ASN A 53 -7.89 -16.03 20.63
C ASN A 53 -6.81 -15.17 19.97
N ILE A 54 -6.28 -14.15 20.66
CA ILE A 54 -5.17 -13.34 20.15
C ILE A 54 -3.87 -14.10 20.35
N LYS A 55 -3.14 -14.35 19.26
CA LYS A 55 -1.85 -15.04 19.28
C LYS A 55 -0.65 -14.11 19.20
N ALA A 56 -0.81 -12.96 18.55
CA ALA A 56 0.23 -11.95 18.50
C ALA A 56 -0.32 -10.55 18.19
N PHE A 57 0.43 -9.54 18.62
CA PHE A 57 0.32 -8.17 18.16
C PHE A 57 1.38 -7.87 17.11
N VAL A 58 1.02 -7.05 16.13
CA VAL A 58 1.86 -6.72 14.99
C VAL A 58 1.94 -5.20 14.86
N THR A 59 3.16 -4.72 14.70
CA THR A 59 3.48 -3.35 14.33
C THR A 59 4.16 -3.36 12.97
N VAL A 60 3.69 -2.53 12.04
CA VAL A 60 4.28 -2.39 10.70
C VAL A 60 4.82 -0.97 10.55
N LYS A 61 6.11 -0.84 10.26
CA LYS A 61 6.78 0.41 9.94
C LYS A 61 6.92 0.53 8.43
N ILE A 62 6.22 1.47 7.81
CA ILE A 62 6.25 1.69 6.36
C ILE A 62 7.27 2.79 6.05
N SER A 63 8.28 2.47 5.24
CA SER A 63 9.29 3.39 4.71
C SER A 63 9.90 4.29 5.79
N ASP A 64 10.13 3.73 6.98
CA ASP A 64 10.63 4.40 8.18
C ASP A 64 9.84 5.64 8.66
N THR A 65 8.67 5.92 8.09
CA THR A 65 7.93 7.18 8.28
C THR A 65 6.64 7.01 9.06
N VAL A 66 5.95 5.88 8.86
CA VAL A 66 4.64 5.63 9.47
C VAL A 66 4.64 4.29 10.20
N LEU A 67 4.09 4.28 11.41
CA LEU A 67 3.86 3.07 12.20
C LEU A 67 2.37 2.73 12.24
N LEU A 68 2.03 1.55 11.75
CA LEU A 68 0.72 0.93 11.92
C LEU A 68 0.80 -0.02 13.13
N LYS A 69 0.05 0.28 14.18
CA LYS A 69 0.06 -0.47 15.45
C LYS A 69 -1.24 -1.25 15.64
N ASP A 70 -1.28 -2.12 16.65
CA ASP A 70 -2.49 -2.81 17.09
C ASP A 70 -3.15 -3.71 16.02
N ILE A 71 -2.36 -4.15 15.03
CA ILE A 71 -2.75 -5.24 14.15
C ILE A 71 -2.64 -6.54 14.94
N ARG A 72 -3.64 -7.42 14.85
CA ARG A 72 -3.73 -8.65 15.66
C ARG A 72 -3.70 -9.88 14.77
N ILE A 73 -2.99 -10.90 15.22
CA ILE A 73 -3.12 -12.26 14.69
C ILE A 73 -4.03 -13.02 15.65
N LEU A 74 -5.14 -13.53 15.11
CA LEU A 74 -6.15 -14.27 15.85
C LEU A 74 -6.15 -15.72 15.40
N ASN A 75 -6.47 -16.64 16.30
CA ASN A 75 -6.87 -18.00 15.95
C ASN A 75 -8.39 -18.11 16.11
N ASP A 76 -9.10 -18.17 14.97
CA ASP A 76 -10.55 -18.39 14.91
C ASP A 76 -10.91 -19.88 14.78
N GLY A 77 -9.93 -20.78 14.91
CA GLY A 77 -10.16 -22.22 14.84
C GLY A 77 -10.79 -22.75 16.13
N GLU A 78 -11.61 -23.80 15.99
CA GLU A 78 -12.12 -24.54 17.15
C GLU A 78 -11.01 -25.39 17.79
N LYS A 79 -11.25 -25.97 18.96
CA LYS A 79 -10.25 -26.75 19.70
C LYS A 79 -9.61 -27.82 18.81
N GLY A 80 -8.34 -27.64 18.47
CA GLY A 80 -7.55 -28.58 17.68
C GLY A 80 -7.34 -28.16 16.22
N GLU A 81 -8.02 -27.11 15.74
CA GLU A 81 -7.79 -26.53 14.41
C GLU A 81 -7.12 -25.15 14.54
N GLU A 82 -6.06 -24.93 13.78
CA GLU A 82 -5.41 -23.62 13.71
C GLU A 82 -5.92 -22.87 12.47
N LYS A 83 -6.75 -21.84 12.69
CA LYS A 83 -7.25 -20.96 11.64
C LYS A 83 -6.85 -19.52 11.93
N LEU A 84 -5.61 -19.21 11.55
CA LEU A 84 -5.04 -17.89 11.77
C LEU A 84 -5.66 -16.84 10.83
N ARG A 85 -6.09 -15.71 11.39
CA ARG A 85 -6.43 -14.52 10.61
C ARG A 85 -5.68 -13.29 11.12
N ILE A 86 -5.52 -12.32 10.23
CA ILE A 86 -5.00 -10.99 10.57
C ILE A 86 -6.19 -10.03 10.65
N GLU A 87 -6.27 -9.28 11.75
CA GLU A 87 -7.28 -8.26 11.98
C GLU A 87 -6.62 -6.90 12.22
N VAL A 88 -7.08 -5.88 11.49
CA VAL A 88 -6.68 -4.49 11.70
C VAL A 88 -7.42 -3.90 12.90
N PRO A 89 -6.88 -2.88 13.58
CA PRO A 89 -7.59 -2.24 14.67
C PRO A 89 -8.88 -1.57 14.17
N VAL A 90 -9.92 -1.67 14.98
CA VAL A 90 -11.28 -1.23 14.65
C VAL A 90 -11.69 -0.16 15.66
N ARG A 91 -12.39 0.88 15.21
CA ARG A 91 -12.98 1.90 16.07
C ARG A 91 -14.50 1.86 15.99
N VAL A 92 -15.16 2.11 17.12
CA VAL A 92 -16.61 2.30 17.17
C VAL A 92 -16.94 3.76 16.88
N THR A 93 -17.78 3.99 15.89
CA THR A 93 -18.26 5.32 15.54
C THR A 93 -19.30 5.81 16.55
N LYS A 94 -19.59 7.12 16.58
CA LYS A 94 -20.66 7.69 17.41
C LYS A 94 -22.05 7.07 17.15
N LYS A 95 -22.24 6.44 15.98
CA LYS A 95 -23.47 5.75 15.58
C LYS A 95 -23.47 4.25 15.96
N GLY A 96 -22.42 3.75 16.61
CA GLY A 96 -22.27 2.34 16.99
C GLY A 96 -21.68 1.44 15.91
N HIS A 97 -21.44 1.93 14.70
CA HIS A 97 -20.81 1.11 13.64
C HIS A 97 -19.33 0.88 13.93
N MET A 98 -18.84 -0.32 13.66
CA MET A 98 -17.42 -0.65 13.67
C MET A 98 -16.79 -0.27 12.35
N MET A 99 -15.66 0.43 12.38
CA MET A 99 -14.88 0.79 11.20
C MET A 99 -13.41 0.48 11.41
N ASP A 100 -12.80 -0.15 10.41
CA ASP A 100 -11.35 -0.34 10.36
C ASP A 100 -10.63 1.01 10.42
N ILE A 101 -9.61 1.11 11.27
CA ILE A 101 -8.77 2.30 11.38
C ILE A 101 -7.84 2.39 10.16
N TYR A 102 -7.30 1.24 9.70
CA TYR A 102 -6.45 1.17 8.53
C TYR A 102 -7.20 0.56 7.35
N GLN A 103 -7.37 1.36 6.30
CA GLN A 103 -7.98 0.92 5.05
C GLN A 103 -6.93 0.88 3.96
N PHE A 104 -6.70 -0.30 3.40
CA PHE A 104 -5.80 -0.49 2.27
C PHE A 104 -6.60 -0.37 0.97
N ILE A 105 -6.23 0.60 0.14
CA ILE A 105 -6.90 0.83 -1.16
C ILE A 105 -6.46 -0.24 -2.18
N ASP A 106 -5.18 -0.60 -2.13
CA ASP A 106 -4.60 -1.62 -3.01
C ASP A 106 -4.67 -3.01 -2.34
N ASN A 107 -5.48 -3.89 -2.95
CA ASN A 107 -5.67 -5.26 -2.49
C ASN A 107 -4.41 -6.12 -2.64
N ASP A 108 -3.58 -5.87 -3.65
CA ASP A 108 -2.34 -6.61 -3.86
C ASP A 108 -1.31 -6.22 -2.79
N PHE A 109 -1.22 -4.93 -2.48
CA PHE A 109 -0.41 -4.45 -1.35
C PHE A 109 -0.87 -5.07 -0.04
N LYS A 110 -2.18 -5.03 0.25
CA LYS A 110 -2.77 -5.63 1.45
C LYS A 110 -2.41 -7.11 1.56
N LYS A 111 -2.61 -7.87 0.49
CA LYS A 111 -2.30 -9.31 0.44
C LYS A 111 -0.82 -9.57 0.72
N LYS A 112 0.08 -8.89 0.00
CA LYS A 112 1.54 -9.04 0.19
C LYS A 112 1.99 -8.68 1.61
N LEU A 113 1.42 -7.63 2.20
CA LEU A 113 1.70 -7.24 3.57
C LEU A 113 1.23 -8.34 4.54
N PHE A 114 0.00 -8.82 4.38
CA PHE A 114 -0.58 -9.83 5.26
C PHE A 114 0.17 -11.17 5.17
N ASP A 115 0.54 -11.59 3.96
CA ASP A 115 1.37 -12.78 3.73
C ASP A 115 2.74 -12.63 4.41
N SER A 116 3.34 -11.43 4.36
CA SER A 116 4.63 -11.15 5.00
C SER A 116 4.54 -11.15 6.53
N ILE A 117 3.46 -10.60 7.09
CA ILE A 117 3.18 -10.67 8.53
C ILE A 117 3.03 -12.13 8.98
N MET A 118 2.21 -12.91 8.26
CA MET A 118 1.94 -14.30 8.62
C MET A 118 3.20 -15.16 8.50
N ARG A 119 4.01 -14.95 7.46
CA ARG A 119 5.31 -15.62 7.31
C ARG A 119 6.25 -15.29 8.47
N LYS A 120 6.33 -14.02 8.89
CA LYS A 120 7.17 -13.62 10.04
C LYS A 120 6.69 -14.27 11.33
N TYR A 121 5.37 -14.28 11.57
CA TYR A 121 4.78 -14.93 12.74
C TYR A 121 5.08 -16.43 12.82
N LYS A 122 4.96 -17.16 11.70
CA LYS A 122 5.24 -18.61 11.65
C LYS A 122 6.71 -18.97 11.84
N ASN A 123 7.61 -18.01 11.60
CA ASN A 123 9.06 -18.20 11.75
C ASN A 123 9.59 -17.77 13.14
N LEU A 124 8.74 -17.21 13.99
CA LEU A 124 9.02 -16.95 15.41
C LEU A 124 8.73 -18.20 16.23
#